data_AF-A0A6L5QUV6-F1
#
_entry.id   AF-A0A6L5QUV6-F1
#
_cell.length_a   1.000
_cell.length_b   1.000
_cell.length_c   1.000
_cell.angle_alpha   90.00
_cell.angle_beta   90.00
_cell.angle_gamma   90.00
#
_symmetry.space_group_name_H-M   'P 1'
#
loop_
_entity.id
_entity.type
_entity.pdbx_description
1 polymer ?
#
loop_
_entity_poly.entity_id
_entity_poly.type
_entity_poly.pdbx_seq_one_letter_code
_entity_poly.pdbx_strand_id
1 'polypeptide(L)'
;MKIKSIITATALVICSSCSTNNTNEVTAMELSNKDKAVALLQSIETGDKTPVSYVNPKSYTQHNLAVADGLAGFGEVLQALPKGSAKANVVRNFQDGNYVFTHTDYNFFGPKVGFDVFRFEDGLIVEHWDNLAEKATSPNPSGRTQLDGSVELTDLDKTQENKALVSDFIDTILINGQFDKLTNYINSETYIQHNTSVADGLDGLAQAIEAMAKQGIQMIYTSNHAVLGQGNFVLTISEGTFANQHVSYYDLFRVSEGKIVEHWDVIEPIAAKDTWKNNNGKFNFKHDYIVEVATFKLKDGVSPKDFNTLDQQVEIGHVSQQPGFISRESGLTEDNYWRVIVHWDSLNDADASMNSFMAAPAAAAFMDAVDTSTMIMRRYKHLSQ
;
A
#
# COMPACT_ATOMS: atom_id res chain seq x y z
N MET A 1 -67.94 51.46 -17.46
CA MET A 1 -66.80 51.94 -18.26
C MET A 1 -66.20 53.17 -17.57
N LYS A 2 -64.86 53.23 -17.51
CA LYS A 2 -63.98 54.27 -16.95
C LYS A 2 -63.65 54.20 -15.45
N ILE A 3 -62.45 53.68 -15.22
CA ILE A 3 -61.60 53.81 -14.04
C ILE A 3 -61.07 55.25 -13.97
N LYS A 4 -61.09 55.87 -12.78
CA LYS A 4 -60.48 57.17 -12.50
C LYS A 4 -59.05 56.99 -11.98
N SER A 5 -58.12 57.73 -12.57
CA SER A 5 -56.79 58.02 -12.00
C SER A 5 -56.84 59.35 -11.25
N ILE A 6 -56.17 59.40 -10.10
CA ILE A 6 -55.72 60.63 -9.45
C ILE A 6 -54.21 60.52 -9.29
N ILE A 7 -53.53 61.56 -9.76
CA ILE A 7 -52.11 61.86 -9.60
C ILE A 7 -51.96 62.66 -8.30
N THR A 8 -50.95 62.35 -7.50
CA THR A 8 -50.34 63.34 -6.60
C THR A 8 -48.83 63.15 -6.56
N ALA A 9 -48.12 64.28 -6.61
CA ALA A 9 -46.69 64.40 -6.83
C ALA A 9 -45.87 64.35 -5.51
N THR A 10 -44.77 63.62 -5.62
CA THR A 10 -43.39 63.86 -5.13
C THR A 10 -43.12 64.35 -3.69
N ALA A 11 -42.40 63.51 -2.94
CA ALA A 11 -41.43 63.91 -1.92
C ALA A 11 -40.18 63.01 -2.01
N LEU A 12 -39.01 63.64 -1.91
CA LEU A 12 -37.66 63.10 -2.10
C LEU A 12 -37.23 62.26 -0.88
N VAL A 13 -36.76 61.02 -1.10
CA VAL A 13 -36.00 60.25 -0.09
C VAL A 13 -34.79 59.61 -0.77
N ILE A 14 -33.62 59.89 -0.20
CA ILE A 14 -32.33 59.32 -0.55
C ILE A 14 -32.28 57.90 0.01
N CYS A 15 -32.13 56.89 -0.85
CA CYS A 15 -31.74 55.54 -0.45
C CYS A 15 -30.47 55.15 -1.20
N SER A 16 -29.37 55.04 -0.45
CA SER A 16 -28.12 54.43 -0.86
C SER A 16 -28.40 53.03 -1.41
N SER A 17 -28.05 52.82 -2.68
CA SER A 17 -28.14 51.52 -3.33
C SER A 17 -27.02 50.64 -2.80
N CYS A 18 -27.33 49.68 -1.92
CA CYS A 18 -26.45 48.56 -1.67
C CYS A 18 -26.40 47.70 -2.93
N SER A 19 -25.34 47.85 -3.72
CA SER A 19 -24.99 46.93 -4.79
C SER A 19 -24.58 45.61 -4.16
N THR A 20 -25.45 44.61 -4.22
CA THR A 20 -25.09 43.21 -3.92
C THR A 20 -24.18 42.72 -5.04
N ASN A 21 -22.87 42.77 -4.81
CA ASN A 21 -21.91 42.06 -5.63
C ASN A 21 -22.09 40.56 -5.38
N ASN A 22 -22.81 39.88 -6.28
CA ASN A 22 -22.70 38.44 -6.45
C ASN A 22 -21.31 38.15 -7.03
N THR A 23 -20.30 38.09 -6.16
CA THR A 23 -19.07 37.38 -6.45
C THR A 23 -19.39 35.90 -6.41
N ASN A 24 -19.70 35.33 -7.57
CA ASN A 24 -19.46 33.91 -7.80
C ASN A 24 -17.94 33.71 -7.74
N GLU A 25 -17.41 33.52 -6.54
CA GLU A 25 -16.12 32.87 -6.37
C GLU A 25 -16.28 31.46 -6.94
N VAL A 26 -15.80 31.27 -8.16
CA VAL A 26 -15.46 29.95 -8.65
C VAL A 26 -14.24 29.54 -7.84
N THR A 27 -14.44 28.90 -6.69
CA THR A 27 -13.37 28.15 -6.03
C THR A 27 -12.88 27.15 -7.06
N ALA A 28 -11.66 27.35 -7.60
CA ALA A 28 -11.01 26.35 -8.41
C ALA A 28 -11.06 25.04 -7.61
N MET A 29 -11.74 24.02 -8.12
CA MET A 29 -11.78 22.72 -7.45
C MET A 29 -10.33 22.25 -7.30
N GLU A 30 -9.88 22.10 -6.07
CA GLU A 30 -8.56 21.55 -5.80
C GLU A 30 -8.53 20.11 -6.35
N LEU A 31 -7.48 19.77 -7.11
CA LEU A 31 -7.33 18.44 -7.67
C LEU A 31 -7.28 17.39 -6.56
N SER A 32 -7.90 16.24 -6.80
CA SER A 32 -7.76 15.09 -5.90
C SER A 32 -6.32 14.57 -5.90
N ASN A 33 -5.90 13.85 -4.86
CA ASN A 33 -4.57 13.23 -4.81
C ASN A 33 -4.35 12.28 -6.00
N LYS A 34 -5.41 11.55 -6.39
CA LYS A 34 -5.44 10.71 -7.59
C LYS A 34 -5.12 11.51 -8.86
N ASP A 35 -5.73 12.67 -9.03
CA ASP A 35 -5.49 13.51 -10.21
C ASP A 35 -4.11 14.18 -10.16
N LYS A 36 -3.62 14.54 -8.97
CA LYS A 36 -2.26 15.07 -8.76
C LYS A 36 -1.20 14.04 -9.16
N ALA A 37 -1.35 12.77 -8.75
CA ALA A 37 -0.44 11.69 -9.13
C ALA A 37 -0.45 11.44 -10.65
N VAL A 38 -1.63 11.34 -11.27
CA VAL A 38 -1.76 11.17 -12.73
C VAL A 38 -1.12 12.34 -13.47
N ALA A 39 -1.39 13.58 -13.05
CA ALA A 39 -0.80 14.77 -13.64
C ALA A 39 0.74 14.75 -13.55
N LEU A 40 1.30 14.31 -12.41
CA LEU A 40 2.74 14.18 -12.25
C LEU A 40 3.34 13.15 -13.22
N LEU A 41 2.73 11.97 -13.35
CA LEU A 41 3.21 10.94 -14.29
C LEU A 41 3.11 11.39 -15.74
N GLN A 42 1.99 12.00 -16.13
CA GLN A 42 1.79 12.52 -17.48
C GLN A 42 2.69 13.72 -17.80
N SER A 43 3.18 14.44 -16.79
CA SER A 43 4.15 15.53 -16.97
C SER A 43 5.47 15.06 -17.57
N ILE A 44 5.82 13.78 -17.40
CA ILE A 44 7.02 13.17 -17.99
C ILE A 44 6.97 13.26 -19.52
N GLU A 45 5.79 13.06 -20.12
CA GLU A 45 5.58 13.15 -21.57
C GLU A 45 5.59 14.60 -22.08
N THR A 46 4.86 15.47 -21.38
CA THR A 46 4.61 16.84 -21.86
C THR A 46 5.73 17.82 -21.52
N GLY A 47 6.56 17.50 -20.53
CA GLY A 47 7.53 18.42 -19.93
C GLY A 47 6.86 19.55 -19.13
N ASP A 48 5.57 19.42 -18.79
CA ASP A 48 4.86 20.37 -17.95
C ASP A 48 5.47 20.40 -16.54
N LYS A 49 5.79 21.60 -16.05
CA LYS A 49 6.36 21.77 -14.72
C LYS A 49 5.30 22.03 -13.65
N THR A 50 4.05 22.24 -14.04
CA THR A 50 2.94 22.52 -13.12
C THR A 50 2.78 21.41 -12.07
N PRO A 51 2.82 20.11 -12.44
CA PRO A 51 2.64 19.03 -11.46
C PRO A 51 3.77 18.89 -10.44
N VAL A 52 4.93 19.52 -10.67
CA VAL A 52 6.01 19.62 -9.65
C VAL A 52 5.51 20.34 -8.40
N SER A 53 4.54 21.26 -8.52
CA SER A 53 3.93 21.94 -7.37
C SER A 53 3.11 21.01 -6.47
N TYR A 54 2.75 19.82 -6.94
CA TYR A 54 2.06 18.82 -6.13
C TYR A 54 3.01 17.98 -5.30
N VAL A 55 4.32 18.14 -5.45
CA VAL A 55 5.34 17.43 -4.68
C VAL A 55 5.86 18.33 -3.57
N ASN A 56 6.01 17.79 -2.36
CA ASN A 56 6.60 18.53 -1.26
C ASN A 56 8.11 18.71 -1.51
N PRO A 57 8.61 19.94 -1.71
CA PRO A 57 10.00 20.16 -2.06
C PRO A 57 10.99 19.93 -0.90
N LYS A 58 10.49 19.78 0.34
CA LYS A 58 11.32 19.63 1.54
C LYS A 58 11.40 18.20 2.05
N SER A 59 10.39 17.37 1.76
CA SER A 59 10.25 16.04 2.35
C SER A 59 9.94 14.94 1.32
N TYR A 60 10.26 15.17 0.04
CA TYR A 60 10.06 14.15 -1.00
C TYR A 60 11.15 13.07 -0.95
N THR A 61 10.74 11.82 -0.71
CA THR A 61 11.58 10.61 -0.75
C THR A 61 11.32 9.82 -2.03
N GLN A 62 12.38 9.49 -2.77
CA GLN A 62 12.33 8.60 -3.93
C GLN A 62 12.79 7.19 -3.55
N HIS A 63 11.98 6.18 -3.88
CA HIS A 63 12.30 4.76 -3.64
C HIS A 63 12.68 3.99 -4.91
N ASN A 64 12.53 4.58 -6.11
CA ASN A 64 13.16 4.03 -7.31
C ASN A 64 14.69 4.10 -7.15
N LEU A 65 15.31 2.93 -7.02
CA LEU A 65 16.73 2.76 -6.72
C LEU A 65 17.66 3.29 -7.83
N ALA A 66 17.15 3.44 -9.06
CA ALA A 66 17.86 3.98 -10.21
C ALA A 66 17.78 5.51 -10.32
N VAL A 67 17.02 6.17 -9.44
CA VAL A 67 16.79 7.62 -9.42
C VAL A 67 17.36 8.21 -8.13
N ALA A 68 18.08 9.32 -8.24
CA ALA A 68 18.60 10.02 -7.07
C ALA A 68 17.43 10.59 -6.23
N ASP A 69 17.68 10.79 -4.94
CA ASP A 69 16.64 11.24 -4.03
C ASP A 69 16.19 12.69 -4.26
N GLY A 70 15.00 13.01 -3.74
CA GLY A 70 14.43 14.35 -3.80
C GLY A 70 13.96 14.77 -5.20
N LEU A 71 13.35 15.95 -5.26
CA LEU A 71 12.89 16.55 -6.53
C LEU A 71 14.05 16.80 -7.51
N ALA A 72 15.26 17.01 -7.00
CA ALA A 72 16.44 17.20 -7.83
C ALA A 72 16.75 15.94 -8.66
N GLY A 73 16.78 14.77 -8.03
CA GLY A 73 17.05 13.51 -8.73
C GLY A 73 15.97 13.15 -9.74
N PHE A 74 14.70 13.39 -9.42
CA PHE A 74 13.61 13.28 -10.40
C PHE A 74 13.79 14.24 -11.58
N GLY A 75 14.14 15.50 -11.30
CA GLY A 75 14.39 16.52 -12.33
C GLY A 75 15.57 16.19 -13.25
N GLU A 76 16.61 15.52 -12.75
CA GLU A 76 17.75 15.04 -13.56
C GLU A 76 17.34 13.96 -14.56
N VAL A 77 16.48 13.03 -14.15
CA VAL A 77 15.94 11.99 -15.06
C VAL A 77 15.13 12.62 -16.18
N LEU A 78 14.27 13.59 -15.87
CA LEU A 78 13.49 14.31 -16.88
C LEU A 78 14.39 15.06 -17.87
N GLN A 79 15.48 15.67 -17.41
CA GLN A 79 16.43 16.37 -18.27
C GLN A 79 17.25 15.43 -19.17
N ALA A 80 17.44 14.18 -18.74
CA ALA A 80 18.15 13.17 -19.53
C ALA A 80 17.31 12.61 -20.69
N LEU A 81 15.99 12.78 -20.65
CA LEU A 81 15.09 12.29 -21.70
C LEU A 81 15.12 13.22 -22.93
N PRO A 82 15.28 12.67 -24.15
CA PRO A 82 15.10 13.47 -25.36
C PRO A 82 13.71 14.12 -25.40
N LYS A 83 13.64 15.37 -25.87
CA LYS A 83 12.39 16.12 -25.92
C LYS A 83 11.32 15.36 -26.73
N GLY A 84 10.19 15.06 -26.10
CA GLY A 84 9.05 14.37 -26.73
C GLY A 84 9.28 12.86 -26.95
N SER A 85 10.32 12.26 -26.38
CA SER A 85 10.51 10.80 -26.46
C SER A 85 9.72 10.03 -25.43
N ALA A 86 9.34 10.68 -24.33
CA ALA A 86 8.68 10.02 -23.21
C ALA A 86 7.16 9.93 -23.43
N LYS A 87 6.54 8.84 -22.99
CA LYS A 87 5.08 8.70 -22.90
C LYS A 87 4.67 8.11 -21.56
N ALA A 88 3.55 8.55 -21.04
CA ALA A 88 2.96 8.03 -19.81
C ALA A 88 1.43 8.03 -19.93
N ASN A 89 0.83 6.85 -20.00
CA ASN A 89 -0.61 6.68 -20.04
C ASN A 89 -1.07 5.83 -18.84
N VAL A 90 -1.63 6.51 -17.84
CA VAL A 90 -2.18 5.85 -16.64
C VAL A 90 -3.49 5.16 -17.01
N VAL A 91 -3.50 3.82 -16.95
CA VAL A 91 -4.66 2.99 -17.30
C VAL A 91 -5.58 2.77 -16.10
N ARG A 92 -5.00 2.65 -14.90
CA ARG A 92 -5.73 2.49 -13.64
C ARG A 92 -5.13 3.40 -12.57
N ASN A 93 -5.98 3.94 -11.71
CA ASN A 93 -5.59 4.87 -10.65
C ASN A 93 -6.53 4.77 -9.45
N PHE A 94 -5.98 4.38 -8.30
CA PHE A 94 -6.72 4.06 -7.09
C PHE A 94 -6.12 4.77 -5.89
N GLN A 95 -6.90 4.91 -4.82
CA GLN A 95 -6.45 5.54 -3.58
C GLN A 95 -6.86 4.72 -2.36
N ASP A 96 -5.92 4.49 -1.46
CA ASP A 96 -6.07 3.83 -0.17
C ASP A 96 -5.46 4.72 0.93
N GLY A 97 -6.32 5.41 1.69
CA GLY A 97 -5.89 6.40 2.66
C GLY A 97 -5.02 7.49 2.03
N ASN A 98 -3.79 7.60 2.52
CA ASN A 98 -2.77 8.55 2.06
C ASN A 98 -1.95 8.04 0.87
N TYR A 99 -2.21 6.82 0.39
CA TYR A 99 -1.53 6.26 -0.77
C TYR A 99 -2.40 6.35 -2.02
N VAL A 100 -1.77 6.70 -3.14
CA VAL A 100 -2.32 6.56 -4.49
C VAL A 100 -1.47 5.55 -5.23
N PHE A 101 -2.10 4.61 -5.93
CA PHE A 101 -1.37 3.66 -6.76
C PHE A 101 -1.95 3.60 -8.18
N THR A 102 -1.06 3.52 -9.17
CA THR A 102 -1.38 3.58 -10.59
C THR A 102 -0.83 2.38 -11.33
N HIS A 103 -1.47 2.04 -12.44
CA HIS A 103 -0.95 1.08 -13.43
C HIS A 103 -0.77 1.82 -14.75
N THR A 104 0.47 1.92 -15.22
CA THR A 104 0.85 2.89 -16.24
C THR A 104 1.54 2.22 -17.43
N ASP A 105 1.12 2.61 -18.64
CA ASP A 105 1.81 2.31 -19.90
C ASP A 105 2.85 3.41 -20.18
N TYR A 106 4.11 3.02 -20.20
CA TYR A 106 5.23 3.93 -20.34
C TYR A 106 5.99 3.72 -21.64
N ASN A 107 6.57 4.80 -22.13
CA ASN A 107 7.71 4.72 -23.03
C ASN A 107 8.74 5.75 -22.56
N PHE A 108 9.75 5.30 -21.83
CA PHE A 108 10.92 6.11 -21.51
C PHE A 108 12.11 5.15 -21.37
N PHE A 109 13.20 5.45 -22.09
CA PHE A 109 14.29 4.48 -22.29
C PHE A 109 13.80 3.10 -22.80
N GLY A 110 12.71 3.09 -23.60
CA GLY A 110 12.05 1.90 -24.14
C GLY A 110 10.61 1.70 -23.62
N PRO A 111 9.81 0.83 -24.26
CA PRO A 111 8.46 0.49 -23.81
C PRO A 111 8.48 -0.22 -22.45
N LYS A 112 7.68 0.27 -21.51
CA LYS A 112 7.56 -0.28 -20.16
C LYS A 112 6.11 -0.34 -19.73
N VAL A 113 5.83 -1.25 -18.81
CA VAL A 113 4.61 -1.21 -17.99
C VAL A 113 5.05 -1.17 -16.54
N GLY A 114 4.29 -0.48 -15.71
CA GLY A 114 4.66 -0.33 -14.33
C GLY A 114 3.50 -0.03 -13.42
N PHE A 115 3.76 -0.25 -12.13
CA PHE A 115 2.95 0.31 -11.07
C PHE A 115 3.73 1.46 -10.42
N ASP A 116 3.03 2.52 -10.07
CA ASP A 116 3.58 3.61 -9.27
C ASP A 116 2.75 3.71 -8.00
N VAL A 117 3.40 4.01 -6.88
CA VAL A 117 2.77 4.25 -5.58
C VAL A 117 3.27 5.57 -5.05
N PHE A 118 2.36 6.45 -4.67
CA PHE A 118 2.64 7.76 -4.09
C PHE A 118 2.05 7.84 -2.70
N ARG A 119 2.81 8.37 -1.74
CA ARG A 119 2.26 8.77 -0.45
C ARG A 119 2.06 10.28 -0.40
N PHE A 120 0.97 10.69 0.22
CA PHE A 120 0.58 12.08 0.40
C PHE A 120 0.58 12.51 1.87
N GLU A 121 1.06 13.72 2.13
CA GLU A 121 0.89 14.46 3.39
C GLU A 121 0.36 15.86 3.04
N ASP A 122 -0.66 16.34 3.74
CA ASP A 122 -1.24 17.68 3.53
C ASP A 122 -1.57 18.01 2.06
N GLY A 123 -2.01 17.00 1.30
CA GLY A 123 -2.36 17.14 -0.12
C GLY A 123 -1.17 17.26 -1.07
N LEU A 124 0.06 17.02 -0.59
CA LEU A 124 1.30 17.00 -1.37
C LEU A 124 1.92 15.60 -1.39
N ILE A 125 2.51 15.24 -2.52
CA ILE A 125 3.28 14.01 -2.69
C ILE A 125 4.58 14.13 -1.88
N VAL A 126 4.79 13.18 -0.98
CA VAL A 126 5.97 13.11 -0.11
C VAL A 126 6.81 11.87 -0.36
N GLU A 127 6.26 10.79 -0.93
CA GLU A 127 7.06 9.62 -1.26
C GLU A 127 6.59 9.00 -2.58
N HIS A 128 7.51 8.34 -3.28
CA HIS A 128 7.23 7.62 -4.53
C HIS A 128 7.98 6.31 -4.60
N TRP A 129 7.27 5.24 -4.91
CA TRP A 129 7.79 3.93 -5.31
C TRP A 129 7.28 3.62 -6.72
N ASP A 130 8.05 2.86 -7.47
CA ASP A 130 7.59 2.23 -8.70
C ASP A 130 8.00 0.76 -8.73
N ASN A 131 7.39 0.00 -9.64
CA ASN A 131 7.89 -1.30 -10.06
C ASN A 131 7.71 -1.39 -11.58
N LEU A 132 8.79 -1.59 -12.33
CA LEU A 132 8.78 -1.49 -13.80
C LEU A 132 9.24 -2.79 -14.47
N ALA A 133 8.56 -3.19 -15.54
CA ALA A 133 9.00 -4.24 -16.45
C ALA A 133 9.02 -3.75 -17.90
N GLU A 134 9.78 -4.44 -18.74
CA GLU A 134 9.66 -4.26 -20.18
C GLU A 134 8.27 -4.66 -20.65
N LYS A 135 7.69 -3.86 -21.55
CA LYS A 135 6.38 -4.15 -22.12
C LYS A 135 6.49 -5.27 -23.15
N ALA A 136 5.68 -6.31 -23.00
CA ALA A 136 5.64 -7.40 -23.96
C ALA A 136 5.21 -6.94 -25.36
N THR A 137 5.86 -7.49 -26.38
CA THR A 137 5.56 -7.20 -27.79
C THR A 137 4.38 -7.99 -28.34
N SER A 138 3.92 -9.00 -27.60
CA SER A 138 2.80 -9.87 -27.97
C SER A 138 1.92 -10.15 -26.76
N PRO A 139 0.63 -10.44 -26.96
CA PRO A 139 -0.23 -10.93 -25.90
C PRO A 139 0.27 -12.25 -25.29
N ASN A 140 -0.22 -12.57 -24.10
CA ASN A 140 0.00 -13.85 -23.43
C ASN A 140 -0.72 -15.00 -24.16
N PRO A 141 -0.60 -16.26 -23.71
CA PRO A 141 -1.21 -17.41 -24.39
C PRO A 141 -2.74 -17.33 -24.55
N SER A 142 -3.42 -16.52 -23.73
CA SER A 142 -4.87 -16.27 -23.80
C SER A 142 -5.24 -15.01 -24.58
N GLY A 143 -4.29 -14.33 -25.22
CA GLY A 143 -4.54 -13.13 -26.00
C GLY A 143 -4.68 -11.85 -25.18
N ARG A 144 -4.29 -11.86 -23.89
CA ARG A 144 -4.30 -10.70 -23.00
C ARG A 144 -2.99 -9.95 -23.02
N THR A 145 -3.01 -8.66 -22.72
CA THR A 145 -1.83 -7.82 -22.58
C THR A 145 -1.60 -7.47 -21.11
N GLN A 146 -0.47 -6.84 -20.79
CA GLN A 146 -0.23 -6.33 -19.43
C GLN A 146 -1.17 -5.17 -19.05
N LEU A 147 -1.90 -4.55 -19.99
CA LEU A 147 -2.61 -3.29 -19.75
C LEU A 147 -4.13 -3.36 -19.97
N ASP A 148 -4.63 -4.34 -20.73
CA ASP A 148 -6.07 -4.55 -20.95
C ASP A 148 -6.77 -5.12 -19.71
N GLY A 149 -8.06 -5.43 -19.83
CA GLY A 149 -8.89 -5.90 -18.74
C GLY A 149 -9.70 -4.79 -18.06
N SER A 150 -10.36 -5.10 -16.94
CA SER A 150 -11.31 -4.16 -16.32
C SER A 150 -10.61 -2.94 -15.70
N VAL A 151 -11.29 -1.80 -15.74
CA VAL A 151 -10.97 -0.57 -14.98
C VAL A 151 -12.14 -0.13 -14.09
N GLU A 152 -13.22 -0.93 -14.06
CA GLU A 152 -14.46 -0.59 -13.36
C GLU A 152 -14.30 -0.81 -11.85
N LEU A 153 -14.39 0.29 -11.10
CA LEU A 153 -14.29 0.30 -9.67
C LEU A 153 -15.65 0.02 -9.03
N THR A 154 -15.78 -1.13 -8.37
CA THR A 154 -16.98 -1.56 -7.62
C THR A 154 -16.60 -1.96 -6.19
N ASP A 155 -17.55 -2.45 -5.39
CA ASP A 155 -17.29 -3.02 -4.05
C ASP A 155 -16.51 -2.10 -3.09
N LEU A 156 -16.70 -0.77 -3.20
CA LEU A 156 -16.05 0.22 -2.34
C LEU A 156 -16.30 -0.04 -0.84
N ASP A 157 -17.48 -0.55 -0.51
CA ASP A 157 -17.89 -0.95 0.83
C ASP A 157 -17.19 -2.21 1.35
N LYS A 158 -16.53 -2.99 0.48
CA LYS A 158 -15.83 -4.24 0.80
C LYS A 158 -14.31 -4.15 0.66
N THR A 159 -13.77 -2.92 0.62
CA THR A 159 -12.34 -2.70 0.38
C THR A 159 -11.46 -3.47 1.37
N GLN A 160 -11.83 -3.47 2.66
CA GLN A 160 -11.02 -4.14 3.69
C GLN A 160 -11.10 -5.67 3.58
N GLU A 161 -12.28 -6.21 3.31
CA GLU A 161 -12.52 -7.63 3.08
C GLU A 161 -11.75 -8.13 1.85
N ASN A 162 -11.75 -7.34 0.76
CA ASN A 162 -11.00 -7.67 -0.45
C ASN A 162 -9.48 -7.63 -0.21
N LYS A 163 -8.99 -6.63 0.54
CA LYS A 163 -7.58 -6.56 0.95
C LYS A 163 -7.19 -7.77 1.80
N ALA A 164 -8.01 -8.16 2.77
CA ALA A 164 -7.75 -9.31 3.63
C ALA A 164 -7.74 -10.63 2.83
N LEU A 165 -8.69 -10.83 1.91
CA LEU A 165 -8.74 -12.00 1.03
C LEU A 165 -7.45 -12.12 0.20
N VAL A 166 -7.00 -11.02 -0.39
CA VAL A 166 -5.81 -11.01 -1.25
C VAL A 166 -4.53 -11.16 -0.42
N SER A 167 -4.44 -10.54 0.76
CA SER A 167 -3.31 -10.73 1.68
C SER A 167 -3.16 -12.20 2.08
N ASP A 168 -4.26 -12.84 2.51
CA ASP A 168 -4.25 -14.25 2.89
C ASP A 168 -3.93 -15.16 1.69
N PHE A 169 -4.32 -14.78 0.47
CA PHE A 169 -3.88 -15.48 -0.74
C PHE A 169 -2.36 -15.42 -0.92
N ILE A 170 -1.73 -14.24 -0.79
CA ILE A 170 -0.27 -14.10 -0.88
C ILE A 170 0.41 -14.97 0.17
N ASP A 171 -0.02 -14.85 1.44
CA ASP A 171 0.60 -15.57 2.55
C ASP A 171 0.40 -17.09 2.43
N THR A 172 -0.83 -17.54 2.21
CA THR A 172 -1.16 -18.97 2.18
C THR A 172 -0.62 -19.67 0.94
N ILE A 173 -0.80 -19.07 -0.25
CA ILE A 173 -0.46 -19.72 -1.51
C ILE A 173 0.97 -19.40 -1.94
N LEU A 174 1.34 -18.13 -2.02
CA LEU A 174 2.61 -17.72 -2.65
C LEU A 174 3.80 -17.84 -1.70
N ILE A 175 3.62 -17.49 -0.41
CA ILE A 175 4.68 -17.59 0.61
C ILE A 175 4.73 -19.00 1.20
N ASN A 176 3.60 -19.53 1.67
CA ASN A 176 3.56 -20.84 2.35
C ASN A 176 3.39 -22.05 1.42
N GLY A 177 3.19 -21.83 0.12
CA GLY A 177 3.14 -22.90 -0.89
C GLY A 177 1.95 -23.84 -0.78
N GLN A 178 0.85 -23.45 -0.13
CA GLN A 178 -0.31 -24.31 0.12
C GLN A 178 -1.27 -24.34 -1.09
N PHE A 179 -0.75 -24.71 -2.27
CA PHE A 179 -1.48 -24.68 -3.54
C PHE A 179 -2.73 -25.58 -3.59
N ASP A 180 -2.87 -26.55 -2.69
CA ASP A 180 -4.09 -27.33 -2.51
C ASP A 180 -5.30 -26.47 -2.09
N LYS A 181 -5.06 -25.26 -1.57
CA LYS A 181 -6.08 -24.30 -1.14
C LYS A 181 -6.43 -23.25 -2.21
N LEU A 182 -5.88 -23.32 -3.41
CA LEU A 182 -5.98 -22.27 -4.43
C LEU A 182 -7.43 -21.86 -4.76
N THR A 183 -8.33 -22.83 -4.84
CA THR A 183 -9.76 -22.62 -5.14
C THR A 183 -10.54 -21.94 -4.01
N ASN A 184 -9.95 -21.82 -2.81
CA ASN A 184 -10.50 -21.00 -1.73
C ASN A 184 -10.40 -19.50 -2.03
N TYR A 185 -9.47 -19.09 -2.90
CA TYR A 185 -9.20 -17.69 -3.20
C TYR A 185 -9.61 -17.31 -4.61
N ILE A 186 -9.29 -18.15 -5.60
CA ILE A 186 -9.49 -17.84 -7.02
C ILE A 186 -10.79 -18.44 -7.54
N ASN A 187 -11.50 -17.69 -8.37
CA ASN A 187 -12.64 -18.21 -9.13
C ASN A 187 -12.13 -19.08 -10.29
N SER A 188 -12.34 -20.39 -10.21
CA SER A 188 -11.82 -21.33 -11.21
C SER A 188 -12.46 -21.21 -12.59
N GLU A 189 -13.60 -20.53 -12.73
CA GLU A 189 -14.35 -20.43 -13.98
C GLU A 189 -13.98 -19.16 -14.78
N THR A 190 -13.62 -18.08 -14.08
CA THR A 190 -13.50 -16.74 -14.68
C THR A 190 -12.14 -16.07 -14.48
N TYR A 191 -11.15 -16.78 -13.93
CA TYR A 191 -9.83 -16.20 -13.66
C TYR A 191 -9.10 -15.78 -14.94
N ILE A 192 -8.92 -14.47 -15.12
CA ILE A 192 -8.19 -13.88 -16.25
C ILE A 192 -6.76 -13.54 -15.81
N GLN A 193 -5.78 -13.84 -16.68
CA GLN A 193 -4.37 -13.55 -16.45
C GLN A 193 -3.84 -12.52 -17.44
N HIS A 194 -3.08 -11.56 -16.93
CA HIS A 194 -2.36 -10.56 -17.72
C HIS A 194 -0.84 -10.71 -17.64
N ASN A 195 -0.33 -11.61 -16.79
CA ASN A 195 1.07 -12.02 -16.85
C ASN A 195 1.37 -12.53 -18.27
N THR A 196 2.51 -12.09 -18.81
CA THR A 196 2.91 -12.31 -20.20
C THR A 196 3.12 -13.78 -20.57
N SER A 197 3.33 -14.64 -19.57
CA SER A 197 3.68 -16.05 -19.73
C SER A 197 2.61 -17.00 -19.19
N VAL A 198 1.52 -16.49 -18.60
CA VAL A 198 0.46 -17.32 -17.99
C VAL A 198 -0.84 -17.17 -18.77
N ALA A 199 -1.50 -18.29 -19.05
CA ALA A 199 -2.82 -18.30 -19.68
C ALA A 199 -3.94 -18.12 -18.64
N ASP A 200 -5.12 -17.72 -19.09
CA ASP A 200 -6.36 -17.67 -18.29
C ASP A 200 -6.66 -19.03 -17.63
N GLY A 201 -7.35 -18.97 -16.48
CA GLY A 201 -7.79 -20.14 -15.72
C GLY A 201 -6.70 -20.80 -14.87
N LEU A 202 -7.13 -21.69 -13.97
CA LEU A 202 -6.21 -22.42 -13.08
C LEU A 202 -5.33 -23.42 -13.85
N ASP A 203 -5.84 -23.97 -14.96
CA ASP A 203 -5.05 -24.85 -15.83
C ASP A 203 -3.89 -24.09 -16.49
N GLY A 204 -4.12 -22.83 -16.89
CA GLY A 204 -3.09 -21.95 -17.44
C GLY A 204 -1.99 -21.65 -16.43
N LEU A 205 -2.38 -21.35 -15.18
CA LEU A 205 -1.45 -21.16 -14.07
C LEU A 205 -0.65 -22.44 -13.78
N ALA A 206 -1.30 -23.59 -13.69
CA ALA A 206 -0.63 -24.86 -13.42
C ALA A 206 0.40 -25.21 -14.50
N GLN A 207 0.05 -25.02 -15.79
CA GLN A 207 0.96 -25.23 -16.91
C GLN A 207 2.18 -24.30 -16.86
N ALA A 208 1.98 -23.03 -16.50
CA ALA A 208 3.07 -22.07 -16.35
C ALA A 208 4.03 -22.48 -15.22
N ILE A 209 3.50 -22.89 -14.06
CA ILE A 209 4.31 -23.39 -12.93
C ILE A 209 5.10 -24.64 -13.34
N GLU A 210 4.46 -25.60 -14.01
CA GLU A 210 5.13 -26.82 -14.49
C GLU A 210 6.24 -26.48 -15.50
N ALA A 211 5.98 -25.53 -16.42
CA ALA A 211 6.96 -25.09 -17.40
C ALA A 211 8.17 -24.40 -16.75
N MET A 212 7.95 -23.53 -15.77
CA MET A 212 9.03 -22.91 -14.99
C MET A 212 9.87 -23.95 -14.25
N ALA A 213 9.21 -24.91 -13.58
CA ALA A 213 9.88 -25.99 -12.87
C ALA A 213 10.77 -26.85 -13.79
N LYS A 214 10.29 -27.19 -15.00
CA LYS A 214 11.07 -27.91 -16.02
C LYS A 214 12.31 -27.14 -16.48
N GLN A 215 12.27 -25.80 -16.42
CA GLN A 215 13.39 -24.93 -16.76
C GLN A 215 14.29 -24.60 -15.57
N GLY A 216 13.98 -25.12 -14.37
CA GLY A 216 14.70 -24.80 -13.13
C GLY A 216 14.49 -23.36 -12.66
N ILE A 217 13.45 -22.68 -13.17
CA ILE A 217 13.07 -21.34 -12.74
C ILE A 217 12.26 -21.48 -11.45
N GLN A 218 12.75 -20.86 -10.38
CA GLN A 218 12.06 -20.78 -9.11
C GLN A 218 11.44 -19.39 -8.94
N MET A 219 10.20 -19.37 -8.48
CA MET A 219 9.47 -18.17 -8.07
C MET A 219 9.19 -18.33 -6.58
N ILE A 220 9.81 -17.49 -5.76
CA ILE A 220 9.77 -17.59 -4.30
C ILE A 220 9.34 -16.24 -3.76
N TYR A 221 8.27 -16.23 -2.97
CA TYR A 221 7.85 -15.08 -2.18
C TYR A 221 8.34 -15.28 -0.74
N THR A 222 8.83 -14.21 -0.12
CA THR A 222 9.44 -14.25 1.22
C THR A 222 8.78 -13.31 2.21
N SER A 223 8.18 -12.22 1.73
CA SER A 223 7.48 -11.23 2.57
C SER A 223 6.47 -10.46 1.73
N ASN A 224 5.36 -10.07 2.35
CA ASN A 224 4.37 -9.14 1.81
C ASN A 224 4.49 -7.81 2.56
N HIS A 225 5.02 -6.77 1.91
CA HIS A 225 5.40 -5.51 2.55
C HIS A 225 4.28 -4.47 2.57
N ALA A 226 3.33 -4.55 1.62
CA ALA A 226 2.18 -3.68 1.60
C ALA A 226 1.00 -4.30 0.85
N VAL A 227 -0.20 -4.01 1.34
CA VAL A 227 -1.48 -4.32 0.68
C VAL A 227 -2.27 -3.02 0.57
N LEU A 228 -2.44 -2.53 -0.66
CA LEU A 228 -3.17 -1.30 -0.96
C LEU A 228 -4.42 -1.65 -1.76
N GLY A 229 -5.58 -1.10 -1.41
CA GLY A 229 -6.82 -1.44 -2.09
C GLY A 229 -7.84 -0.32 -2.15
N GLN A 230 -8.60 -0.29 -3.25
CA GLN A 230 -9.80 0.52 -3.40
C GLN A 230 -10.88 -0.34 -4.03
N GLY A 231 -11.96 -0.58 -3.28
CA GLY A 231 -13.07 -1.40 -3.74
C GLY A 231 -12.64 -2.81 -4.14
N ASN A 232 -12.91 -3.17 -5.39
CA ASN A 232 -12.60 -4.46 -5.98
C ASN A 232 -11.14 -4.61 -6.46
N PHE A 233 -10.30 -3.58 -6.41
CA PHE A 233 -8.89 -3.66 -6.80
C PHE A 233 -7.95 -3.65 -5.59
N VAL A 234 -7.02 -4.60 -5.56
CA VAL A 234 -6.01 -4.73 -4.50
C VAL A 234 -4.63 -4.97 -5.10
N LEU A 235 -3.69 -4.09 -4.80
CA LEU A 235 -2.27 -4.22 -5.11
C LEU A 235 -1.53 -4.79 -3.91
N THR A 236 -0.72 -5.81 -4.13
CA THR A 236 0.24 -6.33 -3.14
C THR A 236 1.66 -6.06 -3.58
N ILE A 237 2.54 -5.81 -2.61
CA ILE A 237 3.94 -5.46 -2.83
C ILE A 237 4.78 -6.43 -2.03
N SER A 238 5.35 -7.42 -2.72
CA SER A 238 6.07 -8.53 -2.09
C SER A 238 7.55 -8.57 -2.48
N GLU A 239 8.34 -9.25 -1.67
CA GLU A 239 9.77 -9.47 -1.86
C GLU A 239 10.06 -10.96 -2.01
N GLY A 240 11.04 -11.31 -2.84
CA GLY A 240 11.59 -12.66 -2.87
C GLY A 240 12.58 -12.89 -3.99
N THR A 241 12.54 -14.07 -4.61
CA THR A 241 13.46 -14.38 -5.72
C THR A 241 12.76 -14.99 -6.93
N PHE A 242 13.09 -14.49 -8.11
CA PHE A 242 12.68 -15.05 -9.39
C PHE A 242 13.91 -15.45 -10.20
N ALA A 243 13.97 -16.71 -10.67
CA ALA A 243 15.12 -17.25 -11.39
C ALA A 243 16.47 -17.01 -10.67
N ASN A 244 16.48 -17.15 -9.34
CA ASN A 244 17.61 -16.88 -8.43
C ASN A 244 18.08 -15.42 -8.36
N GLN A 245 17.31 -14.47 -8.86
CA GLN A 245 17.56 -13.03 -8.67
C GLN A 245 16.66 -12.50 -7.57
N HIS A 246 17.17 -11.59 -6.74
CA HIS A 246 16.37 -10.85 -5.76
C HIS A 246 15.44 -9.90 -6.51
N VAL A 247 14.14 -9.96 -6.24
CA VAL A 247 13.13 -9.21 -6.98
C VAL A 247 12.08 -8.62 -6.05
N SER A 248 11.41 -7.56 -6.54
CA SER A 248 10.13 -7.08 -6.04
C SER A 248 8.99 -7.52 -6.95
N TYR A 249 7.94 -8.07 -6.34
CA TYR A 249 6.69 -8.45 -6.99
C TYR A 249 5.63 -7.40 -6.68
N TYR A 250 5.01 -6.86 -7.73
CA TYR A 250 3.83 -6.01 -7.61
C TYR A 250 2.70 -6.72 -8.33
N ASP A 251 1.73 -7.22 -7.57
CA ASP A 251 0.62 -8.01 -8.08
C ASP A 251 -0.69 -7.25 -7.82
N LEU A 252 -1.37 -6.85 -8.89
CA LEU A 252 -2.69 -6.23 -8.84
C LEU A 252 -3.76 -7.30 -9.11
N PHE A 253 -4.73 -7.38 -8.21
CA PHE A 253 -5.85 -8.31 -8.32
C PHE A 253 -7.16 -7.54 -8.44
N ARG A 254 -8.09 -8.10 -9.23
CA ARG A 254 -9.51 -7.75 -9.13
C ARG A 254 -10.28 -8.85 -8.43
N VAL A 255 -11.13 -8.46 -7.49
CA VAL A 255 -12.03 -9.33 -6.73
C VAL A 255 -13.46 -9.17 -7.24
N SER A 256 -14.21 -10.26 -7.28
CA SER A 256 -15.65 -10.27 -7.54
C SER A 256 -16.27 -11.41 -6.78
N GLU A 257 -17.42 -11.16 -6.13
CA GLU A 257 -18.17 -12.18 -5.39
C GLU A 257 -17.30 -12.94 -4.36
N GLY A 258 -16.36 -12.22 -3.71
CA GLY A 258 -15.47 -12.79 -2.69
C GLY A 258 -14.40 -13.74 -3.25
N LYS A 259 -14.09 -13.65 -4.55
CA LYS A 259 -13.03 -14.42 -5.21
C LYS A 259 -12.16 -13.53 -6.09
N ILE A 260 -10.88 -13.87 -6.21
CA ILE A 260 -9.97 -13.28 -7.20
C ILE A 260 -10.39 -13.78 -8.59
N VAL A 261 -10.57 -12.84 -9.52
CA VAL A 261 -11.07 -13.10 -10.88
C VAL A 261 -10.16 -12.55 -11.98
N GLU A 262 -9.20 -11.69 -11.66
CA GLU A 262 -8.30 -11.09 -12.65
C GLU A 262 -6.99 -10.68 -11.98
N HIS A 263 -5.87 -10.82 -12.70
CA HIS A 263 -4.53 -10.60 -12.16
C HIS A 263 -3.58 -9.95 -13.18
N TRP A 264 -2.84 -8.92 -12.74
CA TRP A 264 -1.73 -8.28 -13.45
C TRP A 264 -0.51 -8.25 -12.55
N ASP A 265 0.69 -8.40 -13.12
CA ASP A 265 1.93 -8.31 -12.35
C ASP A 265 3.04 -7.53 -13.04
N VAL A 266 3.98 -7.10 -12.21
CA VAL A 266 5.30 -6.64 -12.60
C VAL A 266 6.32 -7.26 -11.64
N ILE A 267 7.33 -7.92 -12.21
CA ILE A 267 8.47 -8.48 -11.47
C ILE A 267 9.69 -7.65 -11.84
N GLU A 268 10.30 -6.97 -10.87
CA GLU A 268 11.48 -6.14 -11.09
C GLU A 268 12.67 -6.67 -10.30
N PRO A 269 13.83 -6.94 -10.94
CA PRO A 269 15.06 -7.22 -10.23
C PRO A 269 15.53 -6.06 -9.36
N ILE A 270 15.84 -6.36 -8.10
CA ILE A 270 16.40 -5.38 -7.17
C ILE A 270 17.92 -5.37 -7.40
N ALA A 271 18.43 -4.23 -7.86
CA ALA A 271 19.86 -4.06 -8.12
C ALA A 271 20.69 -4.20 -6.83
N ALA A 272 21.97 -4.53 -6.97
CA ALA A 272 22.88 -4.58 -5.84
C ALA A 272 23.01 -3.20 -5.15
N LYS A 273 23.09 -3.18 -3.82
CA LYS A 273 23.01 -1.96 -3.00
C LYS A 273 24.06 -0.90 -3.35
N ASP A 274 25.23 -1.31 -3.81
CA ASP A 274 26.32 -0.42 -4.25
C ASP A 274 26.01 0.35 -5.54
N THR A 275 24.99 -0.07 -6.29
CA THR A 275 24.54 0.61 -7.52
C THR A 275 23.36 1.57 -7.30
N TRP A 276 22.81 1.63 -6.09
CA TRP A 276 21.65 2.47 -5.79
C TRP A 276 22.02 3.95 -5.82
N LYS A 277 21.13 4.78 -6.36
CA LYS A 277 21.27 6.25 -6.37
C LYS A 277 20.66 6.94 -5.16
N ASN A 278 19.98 6.20 -4.30
CA ASN A 278 19.46 6.63 -3.02
C ASN A 278 19.58 5.50 -1.99
N ASN A 279 19.35 5.79 -0.71
CA ASN A 279 19.42 4.80 0.39
C ASN A 279 18.04 4.46 0.98
N ASN A 280 16.97 4.80 0.27
CA ASN A 280 15.61 4.79 0.81
C ASN A 280 14.93 3.42 0.74
N GLY A 281 15.52 2.46 0.04
CA GLY A 281 15.03 1.07 -0.05
C GLY A 281 13.74 0.91 -0.87
N LYS A 282 13.44 -0.33 -1.26
CA LYS A 282 12.29 -0.67 -2.14
C LYS A 282 10.97 -0.91 -1.37
N PHE A 283 11.04 -1.17 -0.05
CA PHE A 283 9.91 -1.71 0.73
C PHE A 283 9.54 -0.91 1.98
N ASN A 284 10.07 0.31 2.15
CA ASN A 284 9.87 1.11 3.37
C ASN A 284 8.50 1.81 3.42
N PHE A 285 7.41 1.08 3.17
CA PHE A 285 6.06 1.59 3.26
C PHE A 285 5.68 1.90 4.71
N LYS A 286 5.15 3.10 4.95
CA LYS A 286 4.54 3.43 6.23
C LYS A 286 3.14 2.82 6.29
N HIS A 287 2.84 2.03 7.29
CA HIS A 287 1.48 1.59 7.56
C HIS A 287 1.05 2.03 8.96
N ASP A 288 -0.25 2.21 9.13
CA ASP A 288 -0.83 2.33 10.45
C ASP A 288 -0.61 1.01 11.18
N TYR A 289 -0.23 1.07 12.45
CA TYR A 289 -0.13 -0.10 13.30
C TYR A 289 -0.60 0.24 14.71
N ILE A 290 -0.93 -0.78 15.47
CA ILE A 290 -1.27 -0.67 16.88
C ILE A 290 -0.01 -0.94 17.71
N VAL A 291 0.35 0.03 18.54
CA VAL A 291 1.34 -0.15 19.60
C VAL A 291 0.61 -0.55 20.87
N GLU A 292 0.92 -1.72 21.39
CA GLU A 292 0.50 -2.14 22.72
C GLU A 292 1.69 -2.12 23.68
N VAL A 293 1.54 -1.44 24.81
CA VAL A 293 2.58 -1.30 25.83
C VAL A 293 2.07 -1.86 27.15
N ALA A 294 2.69 -2.95 27.61
CA ALA A 294 2.54 -3.47 28.97
C ALA A 294 3.67 -2.93 29.85
N THR A 295 3.34 -2.44 31.04
CA THR A 295 4.34 -2.02 32.04
C THR A 295 3.94 -2.54 33.41
N PHE A 296 4.82 -3.25 34.08
CA PHE A 296 4.55 -3.91 35.36
C PHE A 296 5.84 -4.11 36.18
N LYS A 297 5.72 -4.36 37.47
CA LYS A 297 6.83 -4.81 38.31
C LYS A 297 6.91 -6.33 38.31
N LEU A 298 8.12 -6.84 38.53
CA LEU A 298 8.34 -8.25 38.84
C LEU A 298 8.02 -8.49 40.32
N LYS A 299 7.54 -9.69 40.66
CA LYS A 299 7.34 -10.09 42.06
C LYS A 299 8.68 -10.14 42.81
N ASP A 300 8.62 -9.96 44.13
CA ASP A 300 9.78 -10.08 45.00
C ASP A 300 10.50 -11.42 44.79
N GLY A 301 11.82 -11.36 44.63
CA GLY A 301 12.67 -12.53 44.40
C GLY A 301 12.82 -12.96 42.94
N VAL A 302 12.08 -12.36 42.00
CA VAL A 302 12.27 -12.60 40.57
C VAL A 302 13.41 -11.72 40.04
N SER A 303 14.46 -12.32 39.46
CA SER A 303 15.53 -11.55 38.84
C SER A 303 15.15 -11.11 37.42
N PRO A 304 15.55 -9.89 36.98
CA PRO A 304 15.32 -9.44 35.60
C PRO A 304 15.91 -10.38 34.54
N LYS A 305 17.04 -11.03 34.85
CA LYS A 305 17.70 -11.98 33.95
C LYS A 305 16.85 -13.25 33.75
N ASP A 306 16.30 -13.78 34.83
CA ASP A 306 15.46 -14.98 34.76
C ASP A 306 14.12 -14.64 34.09
N PHE A 307 13.56 -13.47 34.41
CA PHE A 307 12.32 -13.01 33.79
C PHE A 307 12.48 -12.80 32.28
N ASN A 308 13.60 -12.27 31.80
CA ASN A 308 13.87 -12.11 30.37
C ASN A 308 13.76 -13.43 29.60
N THR A 309 14.10 -14.55 30.23
CA THR A 309 13.97 -15.89 29.60
C THR A 309 12.50 -16.27 29.44
N LEU A 310 11.67 -15.99 30.45
CA LEU A 310 10.21 -16.22 30.38
C LEU A 310 9.56 -15.30 29.35
N ASP A 311 9.98 -14.04 29.30
CA ASP A 311 9.52 -13.04 28.36
C ASP A 311 9.79 -13.44 26.90
N GLN A 312 11.01 -13.92 26.60
CA GLN A 312 11.35 -14.46 25.28
C GLN A 312 10.55 -15.72 24.92
N GLN A 313 10.25 -16.59 25.89
CA GLN A 313 9.42 -17.78 25.65
C GLN A 313 7.98 -17.40 25.29
N VAL A 314 7.42 -16.36 25.91
CA VAL A 314 6.09 -15.82 25.57
C VAL A 314 6.05 -15.30 24.13
N GLU A 315 7.10 -14.60 23.70
CA GLU A 315 7.23 -14.14 22.33
C GLU A 315 7.24 -15.31 21.35
N ILE A 316 8.22 -16.21 21.49
CA ILE A 316 8.45 -17.33 20.56
C ILE A 316 7.25 -18.28 20.53
N GLY A 317 6.70 -18.59 21.71
CA GLY A 317 5.68 -19.62 21.88
C GLY A 317 4.25 -19.15 21.66
N HIS A 318 4.01 -17.85 21.56
CA HIS A 318 2.64 -17.34 21.47
C HIS A 318 2.51 -16.02 20.69
N VAL A 319 3.11 -14.93 21.18
CA VAL A 319 2.82 -13.58 20.67
C VAL A 319 3.28 -13.43 19.22
N SER A 320 4.48 -13.93 18.87
CA SER A 320 4.98 -13.88 17.49
C SER A 320 4.25 -14.80 16.51
N GLN A 321 3.37 -15.67 17.03
CA GLN A 321 2.58 -16.63 16.24
C GLN A 321 1.16 -16.11 15.99
N GLN A 322 0.79 -14.96 16.54
CA GLN A 322 -0.54 -14.39 16.35
C GLN A 322 -0.63 -13.68 14.99
N PRO A 323 -1.79 -13.70 14.32
CA PRO A 323 -2.04 -12.88 13.14
C PRO A 323 -1.73 -11.40 13.40
N GLY A 324 -1.25 -10.70 12.37
CA GLY A 324 -0.93 -9.28 12.44
C GLY A 324 0.23 -8.92 13.37
N PHE A 325 1.02 -9.88 13.88
CA PHE A 325 2.24 -9.57 14.63
C PHE A 325 3.28 -8.88 13.74
N ILE A 326 3.74 -7.69 14.13
CA ILE A 326 4.79 -6.94 13.42
C ILE A 326 6.13 -7.11 14.15
N SER A 327 6.17 -6.78 15.45
CA SER A 327 7.39 -6.87 16.25
C SER A 327 7.09 -6.80 17.74
N ARG A 328 8.08 -7.20 18.56
CA ARG A 328 8.03 -7.10 20.01
C ARG A 328 9.40 -6.75 20.57
N GLU A 329 9.41 -5.93 21.61
CA GLU A 329 10.60 -5.57 22.37
C GLU A 329 10.26 -5.47 23.86
N SER A 330 11.23 -5.75 24.72
CA SER A 330 11.03 -5.69 26.16
C SER A 330 12.30 -5.35 26.94
N GLY A 331 12.15 -4.90 28.18
CA GLY A 331 13.28 -4.64 29.06
C GLY A 331 12.94 -3.99 30.39
N LEU A 332 13.93 -3.95 31.28
CA LEU A 332 13.85 -3.26 32.57
C LEU A 332 14.15 -1.77 32.42
N THR A 333 13.28 -0.93 32.96
CA THR A 333 13.43 0.52 32.99
C THR A 333 14.21 0.99 34.22
N GLU A 334 14.71 2.22 34.21
CA GLU A 334 15.45 2.82 35.32
C GLU A 334 14.64 2.92 36.63
N ASP A 335 13.31 3.01 36.53
CA ASP A 335 12.35 3.05 37.65
C ASP A 335 11.89 1.66 38.12
N ASN A 336 12.60 0.60 37.72
CA ASN A 336 12.38 -0.78 38.12
C ASN A 336 11.00 -1.33 37.70
N TYR A 337 10.57 -1.00 36.49
CA TYR A 337 9.46 -1.65 35.80
C TYR A 337 9.99 -2.48 34.64
N TRP A 338 9.38 -3.63 34.40
CA TRP A 338 9.51 -4.32 33.13
C TRP A 338 8.52 -3.72 32.14
N ARG A 339 8.99 -3.45 30.91
CA ARG A 339 8.17 -2.95 29.81
C ARG A 339 8.19 -3.95 28.67
N VAL A 340 7.03 -4.18 28.07
CA VAL A 340 6.87 -4.92 26.82
C VAL A 340 6.14 -4.01 25.84
N ILE A 341 6.67 -3.88 24.63
CA ILE A 341 6.08 -3.12 23.53
C ILE A 341 5.85 -4.10 22.40
N VAL A 342 4.63 -4.13 21.87
CA VAL A 342 4.23 -5.00 20.76
C VAL A 342 3.60 -4.14 19.67
N HIS A 343 3.98 -4.40 18.43
CA HIS A 343 3.40 -3.78 17.24
C HIS A 343 2.50 -4.78 16.53
N TRP A 344 1.28 -4.36 16.24
CA TRP A 344 0.25 -5.15 15.56
C TRP A 344 -0.26 -4.44 14.32
N ASP A 345 -0.59 -5.18 13.29
CA ASP A 345 -1.15 -4.65 12.04
C ASP A 345 -2.51 -3.98 12.27
N SER A 346 -3.36 -4.59 13.11
CA SER A 346 -4.67 -4.03 13.45
C SER A 346 -5.03 -4.11 14.94
N LEU A 347 -6.11 -3.42 15.30
CA LEU A 347 -6.70 -3.49 16.64
C LEU A 347 -7.28 -4.87 16.92
N ASN A 348 -7.85 -5.50 15.90
CA ASN A 348 -8.43 -6.84 16.03
C ASN A 348 -7.35 -7.88 16.31
N ASP A 349 -6.18 -7.74 15.71
CA ASP A 349 -5.04 -8.64 15.93
C ASP A 349 -4.50 -8.51 17.35
N ALA A 350 -4.34 -7.27 17.82
CA ALA A 350 -3.97 -7.00 19.21
C ALA A 350 -4.98 -7.59 20.20
N ASP A 351 -6.29 -7.44 19.93
CA ASP A 351 -7.35 -8.00 20.77
C ASP A 351 -7.38 -9.53 20.73
N ALA A 352 -7.18 -10.14 19.55
CA ALA A 352 -7.11 -11.58 19.39
C ALA A 352 -5.95 -12.17 20.20
N SER A 353 -4.76 -11.54 20.12
CA SER A 353 -3.61 -11.93 20.93
C SER A 353 -3.88 -11.81 22.42
N MET A 354 -4.49 -10.70 22.87
CA MET A 354 -4.78 -10.50 24.28
C MET A 354 -5.79 -11.52 24.82
N ASN A 355 -6.82 -11.83 24.03
CA ASN A 355 -7.85 -12.80 24.39
C ASN A 355 -7.31 -14.23 24.51
N SER A 356 -6.32 -14.59 23.69
CA SER A 356 -5.68 -15.90 23.71
C SER A 356 -4.53 -16.01 24.72
N PHE A 357 -3.97 -14.89 25.16
CA PHE A 357 -2.76 -14.80 25.99
C PHE A 357 -2.83 -15.65 27.26
N MET A 358 -3.87 -15.49 28.09
CA MET A 358 -3.97 -16.19 29.37
C MET A 358 -4.19 -17.71 29.24
N ALA A 359 -4.62 -18.17 28.07
CA ALA A 359 -4.75 -19.59 27.76
C ALA A 359 -3.45 -20.19 27.17
N ALA A 360 -2.48 -19.35 26.81
CA ALA A 360 -1.23 -19.79 26.23
C ALA A 360 -0.34 -20.48 27.28
N PRO A 361 0.16 -21.71 27.02
CA PRO A 361 1.06 -22.40 27.95
C PRO A 361 2.31 -21.59 28.32
N ALA A 362 2.84 -20.81 27.36
CA ALA A 362 4.00 -19.95 27.58
C ALA A 362 3.72 -18.76 28.52
N ALA A 363 2.47 -18.31 28.65
CA ALA A 363 2.10 -17.14 29.44
C ALA A 363 1.97 -17.43 30.94
N ALA A 364 1.75 -18.68 31.35
CA ALA A 364 1.52 -19.03 32.75
C ALA A 364 2.71 -18.65 33.64
N ALA A 365 3.92 -19.12 33.29
CA ALA A 365 5.14 -18.83 34.06
C ALA A 365 5.51 -17.33 34.03
N PHE A 366 5.24 -16.66 32.91
CA PHE A 366 5.38 -15.22 32.79
C PHE A 366 4.47 -14.50 33.79
N MET A 367 3.17 -14.79 33.78
CA MET A 367 2.20 -14.13 34.67
C MET A 367 2.44 -14.44 36.14
N ASP A 368 2.95 -15.64 36.47
CA ASP A 368 3.33 -15.99 37.83
C ASP A 368 4.48 -15.14 38.38
N ALA A 369 5.36 -14.63 37.51
CA ALA A 369 6.49 -13.79 37.87
C ALA A 369 6.16 -12.27 37.89
N VAL A 370 4.99 -11.88 37.39
CA VAL A 370 4.53 -10.48 37.32
C VAL A 370 3.70 -10.09 38.55
N ASP A 371 3.98 -8.94 39.15
CA ASP A 371 3.07 -8.29 40.10
C ASP A 371 1.94 -7.61 39.31
N THR A 372 0.87 -8.37 39.06
CA THR A 372 -0.27 -7.93 38.25
C THR A 372 -1.01 -6.73 38.84
N SER A 373 -0.85 -6.45 40.14
CA SER A 373 -1.43 -5.24 40.77
C SER A 373 -0.79 -3.95 40.26
N THR A 374 0.40 -4.04 39.68
CA THR A 374 1.16 -2.92 39.11
C THR A 374 1.06 -2.82 37.60
N MET A 375 0.35 -3.77 36.96
CA MET A 375 0.30 -3.88 35.51
C MET A 375 -0.58 -2.77 34.91
N ILE A 376 0.01 -2.04 33.97
CA ILE A 376 -0.65 -1.01 33.19
C ILE A 376 -0.51 -1.39 31.72
N MET A 377 -1.66 -1.52 31.06
CA MET A 377 -1.75 -1.70 29.61
C MET A 377 -2.11 -0.36 28.97
N ARG A 378 -1.38 0.04 27.94
CA ARG A 378 -1.72 1.18 27.10
C ARG A 378 -1.68 0.76 25.65
N ARG A 379 -2.56 1.36 24.85
CA ARG A 379 -2.62 1.12 23.41
C ARG A 379 -2.68 2.44 22.67
N TYR A 380 -1.91 2.52 21.60
CA TYR A 380 -1.85 3.68 20.73
C TYR A 380 -1.96 3.20 19.30
N LYS A 381 -2.78 3.88 18.50
CA LYS A 381 -2.72 3.71 17.06
C LYS A 381 -1.59 4.59 16.55
N HIS A 382 -0.53 3.99 16.02
CA HIS A 382 0.38 4.71 15.14
C HIS A 382 -0.41 5.08 13.89
N LEU A 383 -0.54 6.38 13.68
CA LEU A 383 -1.06 6.91 12.44
C LEU A 383 0.16 7.26 11.60
N SER A 384 0.31 6.58 10.48
CA SER A 384 1.22 7.01 9.44
C SER A 384 0.72 8.38 8.95
N GLN A 385 1.35 9.45 9.44
CA GLN A 385 1.17 10.79 8.87
C GLN A 385 1.88 10.79 7.52
#